data_AF-A0A9W7EEC5-F1
#
_entry.id   AF-A0A9W7EEC5-F1
#
_cell.length_a   1.000
_cell.length_b   1.000
_cell.length_c   1.000
_cell.angle_alpha   90.00
_cell.angle_beta   90.00
_cell.angle_gamma   90.00
#
_symmetry.space_group_name_H-M   'P 1'
#
loop_
_entity.id
_entity.type
_entity.pdbx_description
1 polymer ?
#
loop_
_entity_poly.entity_id
_entity_poly.type
_entity_poly.pdbx_seq_one_letter_code
_entity_poly.pdbx_strand_id
1 'polypeptide(L)'
;MNAAVTLLCIILLVQCASCAKIIRKGSKDWSAVDWNKLEEDWSEGDEEELLKNEDEVLQAEMEKKKKELEEAGAPDVRRLARMDPQQAKQAVANAEAGNQGGPTMMFVDLHPNMGQSGINSDSSDRTWFESDLNFISQQWKDLLKTAGFDATLYNIEGDRLLVSVQKGWHGMDIRNFFLTRPEVNMLTWNGVETMSQDYEEV
;
A
#
# COMPACT_ATOMS: atom_id res chain seq x y z
N MET A 1 -50.99 16.70 4.18
CA MET A 1 -49.53 16.91 4.11
C MET A 1 -48.84 16.19 2.94
N ASN A 2 -49.52 15.32 2.19
CA ASN A 2 -48.87 14.50 1.14
C ASN A 2 -48.74 15.17 -0.24
N ALA A 3 -49.47 16.25 -0.51
CA ALA A 3 -49.42 16.95 -1.81
C ALA A 3 -48.20 17.88 -1.98
N ALA A 4 -47.60 18.35 -0.87
CA ALA A 4 -46.42 19.21 -0.90
C ALA A 4 -45.12 18.41 -1.16
N VAL A 5 -45.07 17.16 -0.67
CA VAL A 5 -43.90 16.28 -0.84
C VAL A 5 -43.81 15.75 -2.29
N THR A 6 -44.95 15.45 -2.92
CA THR A 6 -44.98 14.99 -4.31
C THR A 6 -44.59 16.09 -5.30
N LEU A 7 -44.95 17.36 -5.03
CA LEU A 7 -44.57 18.47 -5.90
C LEU A 7 -43.06 18.76 -5.81
N LEU A 8 -42.45 18.60 -4.64
CA LEU A 8 -41.01 18.82 -4.43
C LEU A 8 -40.15 17.75 -5.14
N CYS A 9 -40.58 16.49 -5.16
CA CYS A 9 -39.87 15.42 -5.88
C CYS A 9 -39.91 15.58 -7.41
N ILE A 10 -40.97 16.15 -7.98
CA ILE A 10 -41.07 16.36 -9.44
C ILE A 10 -40.15 17.50 -9.88
N ILE A 11 -40.00 18.56 -9.08
CA ILE A 11 -39.09 19.68 -9.39
C ILE A 11 -37.62 19.24 -9.32
N LEU A 12 -37.28 18.35 -8.37
CA LEU A 12 -35.92 17.80 -8.23
C LEU A 12 -35.53 16.87 -9.40
N LEU A 13 -36.49 16.11 -9.94
CA LEU A 13 -36.24 15.27 -11.12
C LEU A 13 -36.04 16.07 -12.42
N VAL A 14 -36.65 17.26 -12.54
CA VAL A 14 -36.49 18.11 -13.74
C VAL A 14 -35.13 18.84 -13.75
N GLN A 15 -34.52 19.12 -12.59
CA GLN A 15 -33.19 19.75 -12.52
C GLN A 15 -32.03 18.78 -12.74
N CYS A 16 -32.18 17.47 -12.47
CA CYS A 16 -31.14 16.48 -12.78
C CYS A 16 -30.97 16.17 -14.29
N ALA A 17 -31.92 16.58 -15.14
CA ALA A 17 -31.86 16.29 -16.58
C ALA A 17 -30.91 17.21 -17.39
N SER A 18 -30.33 18.26 -16.78
CA SER A 18 -29.54 19.28 -17.50
C SER A 18 -28.02 19.18 -17.37
N CYS A 19 -27.47 18.16 -16.69
CA CYS A 19 -26.02 18.03 -16.45
C CYS A 19 -25.35 16.79 -17.08
N ALA A 20 -25.93 16.18 -18.10
CA ALA A 20 -25.26 15.14 -18.89
C ALA A 20 -25.15 15.57 -20.36
N LYS A 21 -24.36 16.63 -20.63
CA LYS A 21 -23.72 16.74 -21.94
C LYS A 21 -22.67 15.64 -22.02
N ILE A 22 -23.10 14.45 -22.41
CA ILE A 22 -22.23 13.41 -22.92
C ILE A 22 -21.51 14.04 -24.10
N ILE A 23 -20.23 14.39 -23.93
CA ILE A 23 -19.34 14.76 -25.02
C ILE A 23 -19.16 13.47 -25.84
N ARG A 24 -20.09 13.24 -26.76
CA ARG A 24 -19.87 12.32 -27.87
C ARG A 24 -18.81 13.01 -28.72
N LYS A 25 -17.53 12.69 -28.49
CA LYS A 25 -16.47 12.96 -29.47
C LYS A 25 -16.90 12.25 -30.74
N GLY A 26 -17.53 12.99 -31.65
CA GLY A 26 -17.82 12.49 -32.99
C GLY A 26 -16.50 12.15 -33.66
N SER A 27 -16.49 11.19 -34.57
CA SER A 27 -15.32 10.76 -35.35
C SER A 27 -14.71 11.86 -36.24
N LYS A 28 -15.10 13.13 -36.06
CA LYS A 28 -14.82 14.25 -36.95
C LYS A 28 -13.80 15.25 -36.40
N ASP A 29 -13.36 15.10 -35.15
CA ASP A 29 -12.36 16.01 -34.55
C ASP A 29 -10.90 15.53 -34.69
N TRP A 30 -10.66 14.40 -35.39
CA TRP A 30 -9.30 13.91 -35.67
C TRP A 30 -8.50 14.83 -36.62
N SER A 31 -9.18 15.64 -37.43
CA SER A 31 -8.51 16.63 -38.31
C SER A 31 -8.11 17.91 -37.58
N ALA A 32 -8.58 18.11 -36.35
CA ALA A 32 -8.18 19.24 -35.49
C ALA A 32 -7.00 18.88 -34.57
N VAL A 33 -6.54 17.63 -34.60
CA VAL A 33 -5.31 17.21 -33.92
C VAL A 33 -4.13 17.70 -34.75
N ASP A 34 -3.29 18.53 -34.14
CA ASP A 34 -2.05 18.99 -34.74
C ASP A 34 -0.99 17.89 -34.60
N TRP A 35 -0.85 17.08 -35.64
CA TRP A 35 0.07 15.94 -35.67
C TRP A 35 1.54 16.35 -35.55
N ASN A 36 1.90 17.57 -35.99
CA ASN A 36 3.27 18.06 -35.86
C ASN A 36 3.61 18.34 -34.40
N LYS A 37 2.68 18.94 -33.66
CA LYS A 37 2.84 19.15 -32.22
C LYS A 37 2.84 17.83 -31.45
N LEU A 38 2.00 16.87 -31.86
CA LEU A 38 1.99 15.54 -31.26
C LEU A 38 3.32 14.79 -31.50
N GLU A 39 3.91 14.94 -32.69
CA GLU A 39 5.21 14.36 -33.04
C GLU A 39 6.36 15.04 -32.27
N GLU A 40 6.30 16.36 -32.08
CA GLU A 40 7.23 17.11 -31.22
C GLU A 40 7.13 16.63 -29.76
N ASP A 41 5.91 16.56 -29.20
CA ASP A 41 5.64 16.06 -27.84
C ASP A 41 6.09 14.59 -27.65
N TRP A 42 6.05 13.77 -28.71
CA TRP A 42 6.55 12.38 -28.66
C TRP A 42 8.06 12.31 -28.84
N SER A 43 8.66 13.22 -29.62
CA SER A 43 10.11 13.28 -29.83
C SER A 43 10.88 13.84 -28.62
N GLU A 44 10.25 14.74 -27.85
CA GLU A 44 10.87 15.37 -26.68
C GLU A 44 10.85 14.48 -25.42
N GLY A 45 10.15 13.34 -25.43
CA GLY A 45 9.96 12.50 -24.24
C GLY A 45 10.77 11.20 -24.16
N ASP A 46 11.25 10.66 -25.28
CA ASP A 46 11.68 9.25 -25.33
C ASP A 46 13.20 9.02 -25.32
N GLU A 47 14.06 10.00 -25.62
CA GLU A 47 15.48 9.69 -25.86
C GLU A 47 16.39 9.66 -24.63
N GLU A 48 16.15 10.47 -23.59
CA GLU A 48 17.06 10.52 -22.43
C GLU A 48 16.60 9.70 -21.22
N GLU A 49 15.31 9.43 -21.07
CA GLU A 49 14.77 8.75 -19.88
C GLU A 49 14.68 7.22 -20.06
N LEU A 50 14.48 6.73 -21.28
CA LEU A 50 14.38 5.28 -21.60
C LEU A 50 15.74 4.58 -21.79
N LEU A 51 16.85 5.33 -21.87
CA LEU A 51 18.19 4.78 -22.05
C LEU A 51 18.93 4.53 -20.71
N LYS A 52 18.23 4.64 -19.59
CA LYS A 52 18.78 4.27 -18.29
C LYS A 52 18.56 2.78 -18.07
N ASN A 53 19.64 2.05 -17.82
CA ASN A 53 19.54 0.66 -17.41
C ASN A 53 18.74 0.58 -16.10
N GLU A 54 18.03 -0.53 -15.87
CA GLU A 54 17.26 -0.75 -14.62
C GLU A 54 18.13 -0.50 -13.37
N ASP A 55 19.40 -0.89 -13.42
CA ASP A 55 20.39 -0.63 -12.37
C ASP A 55 20.70 0.85 -12.15
N GLU A 56 20.70 1.68 -13.21
CA GLU A 56 20.96 3.12 -13.13
C GLU A 56 19.76 3.86 -12.55
N VAL A 57 18.54 3.47 -12.92
CA VAL A 57 17.30 3.97 -12.29
C VAL A 57 17.32 3.67 -10.80
N LEU A 58 17.68 2.44 -10.45
CA LEU A 58 17.71 1.98 -9.06
C LEU A 58 18.81 2.69 -8.24
N GLN A 59 19.99 2.92 -8.83
CA GLN A 59 21.03 3.73 -8.21
C GLN A 59 20.59 5.19 -8.02
N ALA A 60 19.94 5.79 -9.02
CA ALA A 60 19.45 7.16 -8.93
C ALA A 60 18.40 7.33 -7.82
N GLU A 61 17.50 6.35 -7.66
CA GLU A 61 16.54 6.33 -6.54
C GLU A 61 17.23 6.18 -5.18
N MET A 62 18.24 5.30 -5.08
CA MET A 62 19.04 5.16 -3.87
C MET A 62 19.77 6.45 -3.53
N GLU A 63 20.38 7.13 -4.51
CA GLU A 63 21.05 8.41 -4.29
C GLU A 63 20.06 9.52 -3.92
N LYS A 64 18.88 9.55 -4.53
CA LYS A 64 17.83 10.52 -4.18
C LYS A 64 17.36 10.32 -2.74
N LYS A 65 17.04 9.09 -2.34
CA LYS A 65 16.66 8.77 -0.95
C LYS A 65 17.80 9.04 0.02
N LYS A 66 19.05 8.73 -0.35
CA LYS A 66 20.22 9.04 0.47
C LYS A 66 20.39 10.54 0.66
N LYS A 67 20.23 11.35 -0.39
CA LYS A 67 20.25 12.81 -0.30
C LYS A 67 19.10 13.34 0.56
N GLU A 68 17.88 12.84 0.39
CA GLU A 68 16.74 13.21 1.24
C GLU A 68 17.02 12.87 2.73
N LEU A 69 17.68 11.75 3.01
CA LEU A 69 18.11 11.36 4.37
C LEU A 69 19.26 12.22 4.91
N GLU A 70 20.25 12.56 4.07
CA GLU A 70 21.36 13.45 4.43
C GLU A 70 20.85 14.88 4.70
N GLU A 71 19.91 15.37 3.89
CA GLU A 71 19.24 16.67 4.04
C GLU A 71 18.29 16.70 5.24
N ALA A 72 17.63 15.58 5.56
CA ALA A 72 16.85 15.44 6.79
C ALA A 72 17.72 15.49 8.06
N GLY A 73 19.04 15.35 7.92
CA GLY A 73 20.00 15.36 9.00
C GLY A 73 19.96 14.06 9.83
N ALA A 74 21.12 13.65 10.35
CA ALA A 74 21.19 12.52 11.26
C ALA A 74 20.16 12.69 12.40
N PRO A 75 19.48 11.61 12.86
CA PRO A 75 18.48 11.68 13.91
C PRO A 75 19.07 12.44 15.10
N ASP A 76 18.51 13.61 15.42
CA ASP A 76 19.01 14.46 16.50
C ASP A 76 18.95 13.68 17.81
N VAL A 77 20.12 13.21 18.27
CA VAL A 77 20.29 12.36 19.45
C VAL A 77 19.67 13.02 20.70
N ARG A 78 19.61 14.35 20.73
CA ARG A 78 18.99 15.11 21.82
C ARG A 78 17.46 15.03 21.80
N ARG A 79 16.85 14.82 20.64
CA ARG A 79 15.41 14.68 20.45
C ARG A 79 14.96 13.28 20.85
N LEU A 80 15.75 12.26 20.48
CA LEU A 80 15.56 10.87 20.93
C LEU A 80 15.65 10.73 22.46
N ALA A 81 16.56 11.46 23.11
CA ALA A 81 16.70 11.47 24.58
C ALA A 81 15.49 12.08 25.33
N ARG A 82 14.59 12.77 24.63
CA ARG A 82 13.38 13.39 25.21
C ARG A 82 12.09 12.63 24.85
N MET A 83 12.17 11.65 23.95
CA MET A 83 11.03 10.81 23.60
C MET A 83 10.85 9.72 24.65
N ASP A 84 9.61 9.22 24.74
CA ASP A 84 9.34 8.02 25.50
C ASP A 84 10.20 6.85 24.96
N PRO A 85 10.76 5.96 25.83
CA PRO A 85 11.64 4.89 25.40
C PRO A 85 11.04 3.98 24.33
N GLN A 86 9.71 3.83 24.29
CA GLN A 86 9.04 3.01 23.30
C GLN A 86 8.98 3.71 21.92
N GLN A 87 8.69 5.01 21.91
CA GLN A 87 8.73 5.83 20.69
C GLN A 87 10.15 5.98 20.14
N ALA A 88 11.15 6.12 21.01
CA ALA A 88 12.55 6.19 20.59
C ALA A 88 13.01 4.89 19.90
N LYS A 89 12.63 3.72 20.44
CA LYS A 89 12.89 2.42 19.78
C LYS A 89 12.25 2.34 18.41
N GLN A 90 11.01 2.79 18.26
CA GLN A 90 10.31 2.77 16.98
C GLN A 90 10.96 3.72 15.97
N ALA A 91 11.38 4.91 16.39
CA ALA A 91 12.09 5.86 15.54
C ALA A 91 13.44 5.31 15.04
N VAL A 92 14.20 4.64 15.92
CA VAL A 92 15.47 3.99 15.55
C VAL A 92 15.23 2.81 14.62
N ALA A 93 14.25 1.95 14.91
CA ALA A 93 13.91 0.82 14.04
C ALA A 93 13.48 1.27 12.62
N ASN A 94 12.70 2.35 12.52
CA ASN A 94 12.30 2.93 11.25
C ASN A 94 13.49 3.57 10.50
N ALA A 95 14.44 4.19 11.21
CA ALA A 95 15.63 4.77 10.62
C ALA A 95 16.61 3.69 10.12
N GLU A 96 16.77 2.60 10.86
CA GLU A 96 17.56 1.44 10.43
C GLU A 96 16.96 0.78 9.19
N ALA A 97 15.63 0.67 9.12
CA ALA A 97 14.95 0.12 7.96
C ALA A 97 15.16 0.93 6.68
N GLY A 98 15.19 2.27 6.76
CA GLY A 98 15.48 3.12 5.61
C GLY A 98 16.93 3.04 5.13
N ASN A 99 17.86 2.61 6.00
CA ASN A 99 19.29 2.58 5.74
C ASN A 99 19.84 1.17 5.49
N GLN A 100 19.04 0.12 5.70
CA GLN A 100 19.40 -1.27 5.43
C GLN A 100 19.06 -1.62 3.98
N GLY A 101 20.06 -1.51 3.09
CA GLY A 101 19.99 -2.09 1.74
C GLY A 101 19.98 -3.62 1.70
N GLY A 102 19.98 -4.28 2.87
CA GLY A 102 19.96 -5.74 2.99
C GLY A 102 18.55 -6.33 3.08
N PRO A 103 18.42 -7.65 3.02
CA PRO A 103 17.14 -8.33 3.20
C PRO A 103 16.60 -8.12 4.62
N THR A 104 15.28 -8.00 4.75
CA THR A 104 14.60 -7.83 6.04
C THR A 104 13.45 -8.81 6.19
N MET A 105 13.12 -9.16 7.43
CA MET A 105 12.07 -10.13 7.77
C MET A 105 11.01 -9.49 8.67
N MET A 106 9.75 -9.81 8.40
CA MET A 106 8.58 -9.37 9.17
C MET A 106 7.74 -10.58 9.56
N PHE A 107 7.23 -10.59 10.79
CA PHE A 107 6.20 -11.54 11.21
C PHE A 107 4.85 -10.84 11.14
N VAL A 108 3.88 -11.49 10.50
CA VAL A 108 2.51 -10.98 10.34
C VAL A 108 1.58 -11.98 11.02
N ASP A 109 0.94 -11.54 12.10
CA ASP A 109 -0.06 -12.30 12.83
C ASP A 109 -1.45 -11.94 12.32
N LEU A 110 -2.20 -12.96 11.90
CA LEU A 110 -3.56 -12.82 11.40
C LEU A 110 -4.59 -12.82 12.54
N HIS A 111 -5.76 -12.24 12.29
CA HIS A 111 -6.89 -12.33 13.22
C HIS A 111 -7.45 -13.76 13.26
N PRO A 112 -7.59 -14.40 14.43
CA PRO A 112 -8.14 -15.76 14.52
C PRO A 112 -9.58 -15.84 13.99
N ASN A 113 -10.36 -14.79 14.19
CA ASN A 113 -11.80 -14.79 13.90
C ASN A 113 -12.17 -14.59 12.41
N MET A 114 -11.19 -14.35 11.52
CA MET A 114 -11.46 -14.08 10.10
C MET A 114 -11.24 -15.29 9.17
N GLY A 115 -10.80 -16.43 9.70
CA GLY A 115 -10.72 -17.68 8.92
C GLY A 115 -12.08 -18.06 8.32
N GLN A 116 -12.12 -18.27 7.00
CA GLN A 116 -13.34 -18.56 6.28
C GLN A 116 -13.64 -20.06 6.36
N SER A 117 -14.58 -20.43 7.23
CA SER A 117 -15.32 -21.70 7.19
C SER A 117 -14.69 -22.93 7.86
N GLY A 118 -14.99 -23.07 9.15
CA GLY A 118 -15.54 -24.33 9.65
C GLY A 118 -17.06 -24.17 9.80
N ILE A 119 -17.84 -25.11 9.28
CA ILE A 119 -19.30 -25.22 9.49
C ILE A 119 -19.53 -25.53 10.97
N ASN A 120 -19.39 -24.54 11.86
CA ASN A 120 -19.80 -24.54 13.27
C ASN A 120 -19.61 -23.11 13.80
N SER A 121 -20.69 -22.32 13.81
CA SER A 121 -20.64 -20.87 14.00
C SER A 121 -20.46 -20.38 15.45
N ASP A 122 -20.22 -21.26 16.42
CA ASP A 122 -20.40 -20.93 17.85
C ASP A 122 -19.14 -20.97 18.73
N SER A 123 -17.94 -21.27 18.20
CA SER A 123 -16.71 -21.27 19.01
C SER A 123 -15.84 -20.04 18.76
N SER A 124 -15.43 -19.39 19.84
CA SER A 124 -14.37 -18.38 19.94
C SER A 124 -12.97 -18.92 19.60
N ASP A 125 -12.91 -20.01 18.84
CA ASP A 125 -11.73 -20.80 18.52
C ASP A 125 -11.74 -21.10 17.02
N ARG A 126 -11.93 -20.05 16.23
CA ARG A 126 -11.70 -20.12 14.80
C ARG A 126 -10.20 -19.97 14.61
N THR A 127 -9.56 -21.01 14.11
CA THR A 127 -8.16 -21.01 13.71
C THR A 127 -8.11 -20.96 12.19
N TRP A 128 -7.07 -20.36 11.63
CA TRP A 128 -6.89 -20.41 10.18
C TRP A 128 -6.60 -21.84 9.71
N PHE A 129 -7.30 -22.29 8.68
CA PHE A 129 -6.93 -23.53 8.00
C PHE A 129 -5.71 -23.29 7.11
N GLU A 130 -4.87 -24.32 6.97
CA GLU A 130 -3.69 -24.28 6.11
C GLU A 130 -4.06 -23.91 4.65
N SER A 131 -5.23 -24.35 4.16
CA SER A 131 -5.74 -23.98 2.84
C SER A 131 -5.99 -22.48 2.70
N ASP A 132 -6.55 -21.85 3.72
CA ASP A 132 -6.94 -20.43 3.70
C ASP A 132 -5.69 -19.56 3.86
N LEU A 133 -4.77 -19.98 4.74
CA LEU A 133 -3.44 -19.39 4.88
C LEU A 133 -2.66 -19.42 3.56
N ASN A 134 -2.67 -20.56 2.86
CA ASN A 134 -2.04 -20.68 1.54
C ASN A 134 -2.72 -19.78 0.50
N PHE A 135 -4.05 -19.68 0.54
CA PHE A 135 -4.79 -18.83 -0.38
C PHE A 135 -4.47 -17.35 -0.16
N ILE A 136 -4.53 -16.86 1.08
CA ILE A 136 -4.26 -15.46 1.39
C ILE A 136 -2.80 -15.09 1.18
N SER A 137 -1.86 -15.98 1.54
CA SER A 137 -0.43 -15.73 1.32
C SER A 137 -0.09 -15.68 -0.17
N GLN A 138 -0.70 -16.54 -0.99
CA GLN A 138 -0.55 -16.47 -2.44
C GLN A 138 -1.18 -15.19 -3.02
N GLN A 139 -2.38 -14.82 -2.57
CA GLN A 139 -3.03 -13.57 -2.99
C GLN A 139 -2.17 -12.34 -2.67
N TRP A 140 -1.65 -12.24 -1.45
CA TRP A 140 -0.78 -11.13 -1.04
C TRP A 140 0.55 -11.12 -1.77
N LYS A 141 1.14 -12.29 -2.03
CA LYS A 141 2.34 -12.43 -2.85
C LYS A 141 2.10 -11.88 -4.26
N ASP A 142 0.97 -12.22 -4.87
CA ASP A 142 0.62 -11.73 -6.21
C ASP A 142 0.39 -10.21 -6.22
N LEU A 143 -0.29 -9.66 -5.20
CA LEU A 143 -0.46 -8.21 -5.04
C LEU A 143 0.88 -7.48 -4.89
N LEU A 144 1.76 -7.96 -4.02
CA LEU A 144 3.08 -7.38 -3.81
C LEU A 144 3.92 -7.44 -5.08
N LYS A 145 3.88 -8.56 -5.80
CA LYS A 145 4.55 -8.72 -7.09
C LYS A 145 4.01 -7.76 -8.15
N THR A 146 2.69 -7.54 -8.22
CA THR A 146 2.11 -6.56 -9.16
C THR A 146 2.49 -5.11 -8.83
N ALA A 147 2.80 -4.83 -7.56
CA ALA A 147 3.31 -3.54 -7.12
C ALA A 147 4.84 -3.39 -7.30
N GLY A 148 5.52 -4.40 -7.86
CA GLY A 148 6.98 -4.40 -8.06
C GLY A 148 7.80 -4.77 -6.83
N PHE A 149 7.16 -5.24 -5.75
CA PHE A 149 7.85 -5.70 -4.55
C PHE A 149 8.24 -7.17 -4.67
N ASP A 150 9.52 -7.46 -4.40
CA ASP A 150 10.03 -8.82 -4.31
C ASP A 150 10.01 -9.31 -2.84
N ALA A 151 8.90 -9.96 -2.48
CA ALA A 151 8.68 -10.52 -1.16
C ALA A 151 8.31 -12.00 -1.25
N THR A 152 8.85 -12.80 -0.33
CA THR A 152 8.52 -14.22 -0.16
C THR A 152 7.76 -14.40 1.15
N LEU A 153 6.60 -15.02 1.08
CA LEU A 153 5.75 -15.33 2.23
C LEU A 153 5.90 -16.81 2.56
N TYR A 154 6.15 -17.11 3.82
CA TYR A 154 6.19 -18.46 4.38
C TYR A 154 5.11 -18.59 5.43
N ASN A 155 4.29 -19.62 5.31
CA ASN A 155 3.33 -19.96 6.36
C ASN A 155 4.12 -20.60 7.51
N ILE A 156 4.07 -19.98 8.69
CA ILE A 156 4.55 -20.59 9.92
C ILE A 156 3.34 -21.26 10.59
N GLU A 157 3.60 -22.13 11.56
CA GLU A 157 2.59 -22.78 12.38
C GLU A 157 1.57 -21.79 12.98
N GLY A 158 0.28 -22.11 12.85
CA GLY A 158 -0.83 -21.30 13.35
C GLY A 158 -1.19 -20.14 12.42
N ASP A 159 -1.53 -19.00 13.02
CA ASP A 159 -2.08 -17.82 12.33
C ASP A 159 -0.98 -16.81 11.95
N ARG A 160 0.27 -17.27 11.78
CA ARG A 160 1.46 -16.41 11.60
C ARG A 160 2.14 -16.65 10.27
N LEU A 161 2.43 -15.56 9.56
CA LEU A 161 3.21 -15.55 8.32
C LEU A 161 4.58 -14.90 8.55
N LEU A 162 5.63 -15.47 7.95
CA LEU A 162 6.94 -14.83 7.82
C LEU A 162 7.07 -14.24 6.42
N VAL A 163 7.33 -12.95 6.36
CA VAL A 163 7.56 -12.23 5.12
C VAL A 163 9.03 -11.88 5.03
N SER A 164 9.71 -12.40 4.03
CA SER A 164 11.09 -12.07 3.69
C SER A 164 11.10 -11.11 2.51
N VAL A 165 11.73 -9.95 2.68
CA VAL A 165 11.85 -8.91 1.66
C VAL A 165 13.31 -8.81 1.26
N GLN A 166 13.60 -8.94 -0.04
CA GLN A 166 14.98 -8.92 -0.54
C GLN A 166 15.64 -7.53 -0.41
N LYS A 167 14.86 -6.48 -0.64
CA LYS A 167 15.31 -5.08 -0.62
C LYS A 167 14.74 -4.37 0.62
N GLY A 168 15.56 -4.17 1.65
CA GLY A 168 15.12 -3.62 2.94
C GLY A 168 14.45 -2.24 2.87
N TRP A 169 14.80 -1.41 1.88
CA TRP A 169 14.17 -0.10 1.67
C TRP A 169 12.68 -0.18 1.30
N HIS A 170 12.19 -1.32 0.80
CA HIS A 170 10.75 -1.55 0.57
C HIS A 170 10.02 -2.03 1.84
N GLY A 171 10.75 -2.33 2.91
CA GLY A 171 10.18 -2.88 4.14
C GLY A 171 9.09 -1.99 4.74
N MET A 172 9.24 -0.66 4.65
CA MET A 172 8.24 0.28 5.17
C MET A 172 6.94 0.25 4.35
N ASP A 173 7.04 0.22 3.01
CA ASP A 173 5.87 0.18 2.12
C ASP A 173 5.11 -1.14 2.28
N ILE A 174 5.84 -2.25 2.37
CA ILE A 174 5.29 -3.59 2.59
C ILE A 174 4.65 -3.70 3.98
N ARG A 175 5.28 -3.14 5.01
CA ARG A 175 4.69 -3.03 6.35
C ARG A 175 3.37 -2.27 6.32
N ASN A 176 3.34 -1.11 5.67
CA ASN A 176 2.12 -0.32 5.55
C ASN A 176 1.04 -1.09 4.78
N PHE A 177 1.41 -1.81 3.72
CA PHE A 177 0.49 -2.69 3.00
C PHE A 177 -0.19 -3.69 3.95
N PHE A 178 0.55 -4.40 4.79
CA PHE A 178 -0.04 -5.36 5.73
C PHE A 178 -0.90 -4.69 6.80
N LEU A 179 -0.47 -3.54 7.34
CA LEU A 179 -1.26 -2.81 8.34
C LEU A 179 -2.59 -2.25 7.80
N THR A 180 -2.74 -2.16 6.48
CA THR A 180 -4.02 -1.79 5.83
C THR A 180 -4.94 -2.98 5.57
N ARG A 181 -4.49 -4.22 5.81
CA ARG A 181 -5.29 -5.42 5.58
C ARG A 181 -6.14 -5.73 6.82
N PRO A 182 -7.46 -5.90 6.66
CA PRO A 182 -8.33 -6.20 7.81
C PRO A 182 -8.03 -7.57 8.44
N GLU A 183 -7.37 -8.47 7.71
CA GLU A 183 -7.01 -9.80 8.22
C GLU A 183 -5.79 -9.77 9.15
N VAL A 184 -5.01 -8.69 9.16
CA VAL A 184 -3.78 -8.57 9.95
C VAL A 184 -4.09 -7.98 11.32
N ASN A 185 -3.74 -8.72 12.37
CA ASN A 185 -3.88 -8.31 13.76
C ASN A 185 -2.65 -7.52 14.24
N MET A 186 -1.48 -8.13 14.07
CA MET A 186 -0.22 -7.59 14.57
C MET A 186 0.89 -7.85 13.56
N LEU A 187 1.83 -6.91 13.47
CA LEU A 187 3.02 -7.03 12.66
C LEU A 187 4.25 -6.75 13.52
N THR A 188 5.20 -7.70 13.54
CA THR A 188 6.49 -7.56 14.22
C THR A 188 7.59 -7.36 13.20
N TRP A 189 8.29 -6.23 13.29
CA TRP A 189 9.42 -5.90 12.42
C TRP A 189 10.59 -5.35 13.23
N ASN A 190 11.78 -5.90 13.05
CA ASN A 190 12.99 -5.52 13.80
C ASN A 190 12.77 -5.51 15.34
N GLY A 191 11.94 -6.43 15.85
CA GLY A 191 11.60 -6.54 17.26
C GLY A 191 10.60 -5.48 17.77
N VAL A 192 10.02 -4.68 16.88
CA VAL A 192 8.96 -3.72 17.19
C VAL A 192 7.63 -4.27 16.71
N GLU A 193 6.68 -4.39 17.64
CA GLU A 193 5.32 -4.83 17.38
C GLU A 193 4.44 -3.61 17.04
N THR A 194 3.62 -3.74 16.00
CA THR A 194 2.63 -2.75 15.60
C THR A 194 1.29 -3.43 15.41
N MET A 195 0.25 -2.93 16.08
CA MET A 195 -1.12 -3.41 15.92
C MET A 195 -1.79 -2.71 14.73
N SER A 196 -2.71 -3.41 14.06
CA SER A 196 -3.54 -2.83 13.00
C SER A 196 -4.52 -1.80 13.57
N GLN A 197 -4.82 -0.72 12.81
CA GLN A 197 -5.57 0.44 13.30
C GLN A 197 -7.07 0.18 13.52
N ASP A 198 -7.63 -0.91 12.99
CA ASP A 198 -9.07 -1.17 13.02
C ASP A 198 -9.60 -1.72 14.36
N TYR A 199 -8.79 -1.70 15.43
CA TYR A 199 -9.14 -2.29 16.73
C TYR A 199 -9.17 -1.30 17.92
N GLU A 200 -9.21 0.02 17.67
CA GLU A 200 -9.64 0.97 18.70
C GLU A 200 -11.18 0.97 18.80
N GLU A 201 -11.71 -0.02 19.52
CA GLU A 201 -13.06 -0.13 20.11
C GLU A 201 -14.28 0.15 19.20
N VAL A 202 -14.87 -0.94 18.67
CA VAL A 202 -16.33 -1.05 18.44
C VAL A 202 -16.94 -1.90 19.56
#